data_AF-R5VFH0-F1
#
_entry.id   AF-R5VFH0-F1
#
_cell.length_a   1.000
_cell.length_b   1.000
_cell.length_c   1.000
_cell.angle_alpha   90.00
_cell.angle_beta   90.00
_cell.angle_gamma   90.00
#
_symmetry.space_group_name_H-M   'P 1'
#
loop_
_entity.id
_entity.type
_entity.pdbx_description
1 polymer ?
#
loop_
_entity_poly.entity_id
_entity_poly.type
_entity_poly.pdbx_seq_one_letter_code
_entity_poly.pdbx_strand_id
1 'polypeptide(L)'
;MEKKSYILLFFSFFLLISNAQEKSINHIFSKTLEVVNEKNKKESFKGQILKGKRNGMGVLLQRNGALYIGDFYRDMISGYGMFIASEDSYVDNCDSCTVYIGNWKNGVKSGFGICYANNGDIIYQGQFEKDKPISQYPSNNIDLQKYFSYFDFGNGEYFLGEMEKETANGYGIMVYDNGDLCIGYFKEGKRNGIGLYLLYNGEWETINFEGDNYNIVSSSINYRNIDANRKANIKSSLSEAFGYFAQAANQTVQIASEVQSIKKGEKPFSNTSSNVNISENTNLSDDNISKEKKSSTVPYSISANQNKNTDSRTYANYDGMLSKMRYGNMEYDDAKRKEYQSKMRALREKWEKRGERFQHSENEDWLGK
;
A
#
# COMPACT_ATOMS: atom_id res chain seq x y z
N MET A 1 -27.02 18.15 23.35
CA MET A 1 -26.19 19.28 22.91
C MET A 1 -24.77 18.74 22.77
N GLU A 2 -24.15 18.53 21.61
CA GLU A 2 -24.38 18.87 20.20
C GLU A 2 -23.94 17.66 19.35
N LYS A 3 -24.64 17.40 18.25
CA LYS A 3 -24.34 16.32 17.29
C LYS A 3 -23.16 16.75 16.40
N LYS A 4 -22.11 15.93 16.29
CA LYS A 4 -21.16 16.07 15.17
C LYS A 4 -21.78 15.42 13.93
N SER A 5 -22.22 16.30 13.02
CA SER A 5 -22.88 15.96 11.77
C SER A 5 -21.88 15.34 10.79
N TYR A 6 -22.17 14.13 10.31
CA TYR A 6 -21.47 13.54 9.17
C TYR A 6 -21.91 14.31 7.92
N ILE A 7 -20.95 14.90 7.22
CA ILE A 7 -21.18 15.63 5.96
C ILE A 7 -21.59 14.61 4.90
N LEU A 8 -22.90 14.46 4.70
CA LEU A 8 -23.44 14.10 3.41
C LEU A 8 -23.11 15.25 2.46
N LEU A 9 -22.35 14.99 1.40
CA LEU A 9 -22.13 15.94 0.30
C LEU A 9 -23.43 16.07 -0.51
N PHE A 10 -24.44 16.72 0.06
CA PHE A 10 -25.58 17.25 -0.68
C PHE A 10 -25.14 18.60 -1.27
N PHE A 11 -24.74 18.60 -2.54
CA PHE A 11 -24.56 19.82 -3.30
C PHE A 11 -25.94 20.42 -3.57
N SER A 12 -26.38 21.31 -2.67
CA SER A 12 -27.43 22.27 -2.94
C SER A 12 -26.77 23.62 -2.78
N PHE A 13 -26.31 24.22 -3.88
CA PHE A 13 -25.90 25.62 -3.82
C PHE A 13 -26.36 26.39 -5.06
N PHE A 14 -27.17 27.40 -4.75
CA PHE A 14 -27.48 28.56 -5.54
C PHE A 14 -26.18 29.18 -6.07
N LEU A 15 -26.09 29.41 -7.38
CA LEU A 15 -24.96 30.11 -8.03
C LEU A 15 -24.72 31.47 -7.36
N LEU A 16 -23.69 31.55 -6.52
CA LEU A 16 -22.95 32.78 -6.31
C LEU A 16 -21.66 32.64 -7.10
N ILE A 17 -21.67 33.18 -8.32
CA ILE A 17 -20.48 33.38 -9.13
C ILE A 17 -19.64 34.44 -8.41
N SER A 18 -18.85 34.02 -7.42
CA SER A 18 -17.69 34.80 -7.03
C SER A 18 -16.61 34.49 -8.05
N ASN A 19 -16.12 35.53 -8.73
CA ASN A 19 -14.87 35.52 -9.50
C ASN A 19 -13.72 35.13 -8.56
N ALA A 20 -13.58 33.84 -8.27
CA ALA A 20 -12.39 33.29 -7.66
C ALA A 20 -11.39 33.11 -8.81
N GLN A 21 -10.25 33.80 -8.74
CA GLN A 21 -9.13 33.43 -9.60
C GLN A 21 -8.86 31.95 -9.40
N GLU A 22 -8.89 31.19 -10.49
CA GLU A 22 -8.55 29.78 -10.49
C GLU A 22 -7.16 29.63 -9.85
N LYS A 23 -7.11 28.96 -8.69
CA LYS A 23 -5.86 28.79 -7.96
C LYS A 23 -5.00 27.79 -8.72
N SER A 24 -3.73 28.17 -8.92
CA SER A 24 -2.76 27.30 -9.58
C SER A 24 -2.65 25.93 -8.90
N ILE A 25 -2.32 24.90 -9.68
CA ILE A 25 -2.01 23.56 -9.16
C ILE A 25 -0.92 23.65 -8.08
N ASN A 26 0.09 24.51 -8.32
CA ASN A 26 1.16 24.75 -7.35
C ASN A 26 0.61 25.29 -6.03
N HIS A 27 -0.37 26.18 -6.05
CA HIS A 27 -1.03 26.70 -4.85
C HIS A 27 -1.81 25.61 -4.13
N ILE A 28 -2.63 24.84 -4.84
CA ILE A 28 -3.45 23.75 -4.28
C ILE A 28 -2.58 22.71 -3.57
N PHE A 29 -1.47 22.30 -4.20
CA PHE A 29 -0.60 21.23 -3.69
C PHE A 29 0.60 21.72 -2.89
N SER A 30 0.73 23.04 -2.65
CA SER A 30 1.89 23.67 -2.00
C SER A 30 2.26 22.99 -0.68
N LYS A 31 1.30 22.87 0.25
CA LYS A 31 1.48 22.25 1.56
C LYS A 31 1.75 20.75 1.46
N THR A 32 1.04 20.05 0.58
CA THR A 32 1.23 18.62 0.35
C THR A 32 2.66 18.27 -0.05
N LEU A 33 3.28 19.11 -0.89
CA LEU A 33 4.59 18.88 -1.50
C LEU A 33 5.73 19.60 -0.77
N GLU A 34 5.44 20.41 0.25
CA GLU A 34 6.43 21.16 1.04
C GLU A 34 7.48 20.23 1.66
N VAL A 35 7.06 19.14 2.31
CA VAL A 35 7.96 18.18 2.99
C VAL A 35 8.87 17.41 2.02
N VAL A 36 8.47 17.32 0.75
CA VAL A 36 9.26 16.65 -0.30
C VAL A 36 10.36 17.57 -0.83
N ASN A 37 10.22 18.88 -0.63
CA ASN A 37 11.08 19.92 -1.17
C ASN A 37 12.37 20.09 -0.32
N GLU A 38 13.11 19.00 -0.12
CA GLU A 38 14.48 19.07 0.38
C GLU A 38 15.35 19.78 -0.67
N LYS A 39 16.19 20.74 -0.22
CA LYS A 39 17.12 21.51 -1.07
C LYS A 39 17.77 20.59 -2.12
N ASN A 40 17.50 20.87 -3.40
CA ASN A 40 18.09 20.28 -4.62
C ASN A 40 17.35 19.12 -5.33
N LYS A 41 16.09 18.80 -5.03
CA LYS A 41 15.28 17.94 -5.94
C LYS A 41 14.52 18.79 -6.96
N LYS A 42 14.74 18.52 -8.26
CA LYS A 42 14.11 19.27 -9.38
C LYS A 42 12.65 18.87 -9.65
N GLU A 43 12.13 17.82 -9.00
CA GLU A 43 10.77 17.30 -9.13
C GLU A 43 10.29 16.90 -7.73
N SER A 44 9.00 17.11 -7.45
CA SER A 44 8.40 16.76 -6.15
C SER A 44 7.51 15.53 -6.30
N PHE A 45 7.91 14.43 -5.67
CA PHE A 45 7.17 13.18 -5.65
C PHE A 45 6.77 12.79 -4.23
N LYS A 46 5.49 12.44 -4.04
CA LYS A 46 4.97 11.85 -2.80
C LYS A 46 4.16 10.61 -3.14
N GLY A 47 4.48 9.48 -2.52
CA GLY A 47 3.77 8.24 -2.79
C GLY A 47 4.56 6.99 -2.45
N GLN A 48 4.15 5.88 -3.04
CA GLN A 48 4.71 4.58 -2.77
C GLN A 48 6.09 4.39 -3.44
N ILE A 49 7.06 3.87 -2.69
CA ILE A 49 8.45 3.63 -3.13
C ILE A 49 8.84 2.19 -2.81
N LEU A 50 9.28 1.45 -3.83
CA LEU A 50 9.80 0.08 -3.71
C LEU A 50 11.25 0.06 -4.22
N LYS A 51 12.17 -0.36 -3.36
CA LYS A 51 13.62 -0.46 -3.65
C LYS A 51 14.21 0.85 -4.22
N GLY A 52 13.82 1.99 -3.62
CA GLY A 52 14.31 3.31 -4.01
C GLY A 52 13.73 3.86 -5.31
N LYS A 53 12.74 3.18 -5.90
CA LYS A 53 12.03 3.61 -7.11
C LYS A 53 10.56 3.87 -6.85
N ARG A 54 9.97 4.85 -7.54
CA ARG A 54 8.51 5.10 -7.53
C ARG A 54 7.81 3.82 -8.00
N ASN A 55 6.90 3.30 -7.18
CA ASN A 55 6.22 2.04 -7.46
C ASN A 55 4.90 1.96 -6.67
N GLY A 56 3.80 1.77 -7.37
CA GLY A 56 2.45 1.95 -6.83
C GLY A 56 1.96 3.39 -7.04
N MET A 57 0.94 3.79 -6.30
CA MET A 57 0.30 5.10 -6.46
C MET A 57 1.12 6.24 -5.87
N GLY A 58 1.04 7.42 -6.48
CA GLY A 58 1.63 8.64 -5.96
C GLY A 58 1.24 9.89 -6.74
N VAL A 59 1.77 11.02 -6.28
CA VAL A 59 1.63 12.35 -6.88
C VAL A 59 3.02 12.85 -7.29
N LEU A 60 3.15 13.30 -8.53
CA LEU A 60 4.37 13.86 -9.11
C LEU A 60 4.08 15.23 -9.71
N LEU A 61 4.66 16.26 -9.13
CA LEU A 61 4.74 17.59 -9.73
C LEU A 61 6.01 17.67 -10.58
N GLN A 62 5.83 17.86 -11.88
CA GLN A 62 6.88 17.97 -12.87
C GLN A 62 7.49 19.38 -12.90
N ARG A 63 8.67 19.52 -13.51
CA ARG A 63 9.40 20.80 -13.61
C ARG A 63 8.64 21.89 -14.37
N ASN A 64 7.85 21.49 -15.36
CA ASN A 64 7.03 22.39 -16.15
C ASN A 64 5.74 22.80 -15.40
N GLY A 65 5.48 22.28 -14.20
CA GLY A 65 4.27 22.55 -13.44
C GLY A 65 3.11 21.58 -13.71
N ALA A 66 3.28 20.62 -14.63
CA ALA A 66 2.29 19.58 -14.84
C ALA A 66 2.24 18.60 -13.66
N LEU A 67 1.06 18.07 -13.37
CA LEU A 67 0.82 17.17 -12.25
C LEU A 67 0.38 15.80 -12.74
N TYR A 68 1.03 14.75 -12.27
CA TYR A 68 0.55 13.38 -12.45
C TYR A 68 0.14 12.78 -11.11
N ILE A 69 -1.04 12.17 -11.08
CA ILE A 69 -1.61 11.46 -9.94
C ILE A 69 -2.00 10.07 -10.42
N GLY A 70 -1.35 9.02 -9.91
CA GLY A 70 -1.69 7.67 -10.34
C GLY A 70 -0.57 6.68 -10.11
N ASP A 71 -0.64 5.59 -10.85
CA ASP A 71 0.26 4.46 -10.71
C ASP A 71 1.66 4.73 -11.30
N PHE A 72 2.66 4.18 -10.63
CA PHE A 72 4.05 4.13 -11.07
C PHE A 72 4.56 2.69 -11.07
N TYR A 73 5.42 2.37 -12.02
CA TYR A 73 6.17 1.12 -12.02
C TYR A 73 7.63 1.39 -12.36
N ARG A 74 8.52 1.20 -11.38
CA ARG A 74 9.97 1.37 -11.51
C ARG A 74 10.34 2.75 -12.08
N ASP A 75 9.83 3.81 -11.44
CA ASP A 75 9.98 5.23 -11.79
C ASP A 75 9.18 5.70 -13.02
N MET A 76 8.56 4.80 -13.77
CA MET A 76 7.74 5.16 -14.94
C MET A 76 6.28 5.33 -14.57
N ILE A 77 5.63 6.35 -15.13
CA ILE A 77 4.16 6.47 -15.17
C ILE A 77 3.59 5.23 -15.88
N SER A 78 2.63 4.57 -15.26
CA SER A 78 2.05 3.30 -15.73
C SER A 78 0.68 3.11 -15.09
N GLY A 79 -0.10 2.11 -15.50
CA GLY A 79 -1.35 1.78 -14.83
C GLY A 79 -2.44 2.83 -15.11
N TYR A 80 -3.25 3.17 -14.12
CA TYR A 80 -4.28 4.21 -14.27
C TYR A 80 -3.84 5.50 -13.57
N GLY A 81 -4.16 6.65 -14.17
CA GLY A 81 -3.82 7.93 -13.57
C GLY A 81 -4.43 9.14 -14.26
N MET A 82 -4.44 10.24 -13.52
CA MET A 82 -4.79 11.59 -13.94
C MET A 82 -3.53 12.39 -14.22
N PHE A 83 -3.50 13.06 -15.36
CA PHE A 83 -2.48 14.04 -15.72
C PHE A 83 -3.16 15.38 -15.95
N ILE A 84 -2.68 16.40 -15.26
CA ILE A 84 -3.13 17.79 -15.39
C ILE A 84 -1.98 18.56 -16.01
N ALA A 85 -2.22 19.20 -17.16
CA ALA A 85 -1.25 20.04 -17.82
C ALA A 85 -0.83 21.22 -16.94
N SER A 86 0.35 21.79 -17.21
CA SER A 86 0.75 23.06 -16.60
C SER A 86 -0.17 24.19 -17.04
N GLU A 87 -0.14 25.31 -16.31
CA GLU A 87 -0.84 26.53 -16.70
C GLU A 87 -0.52 26.90 -18.15
N ASP A 88 -1.55 27.33 -18.88
CA ASP A 88 -1.50 27.74 -20.29
C ASP A 88 -0.91 26.68 -21.25
N SER A 89 -0.96 25.39 -20.89
CA SER A 89 -0.52 24.27 -21.72
C SER A 89 -1.62 23.22 -21.88
N TYR A 90 -1.42 22.32 -22.84
CA TYR A 90 -2.28 21.18 -23.08
C TYR A 90 -1.55 19.86 -22.83
N VAL A 91 -2.32 18.78 -22.71
CA VAL A 91 -1.81 17.41 -22.66
C VAL A 91 -1.26 17.05 -24.04
N ASP A 92 -0.02 16.55 -24.07
CA ASP A 92 0.64 16.15 -25.31
C ASP A 92 -0.23 15.19 -26.14
N ASN A 93 -0.29 15.44 -27.45
CA ASN A 93 -1.09 14.67 -28.41
C ASN A 93 -2.62 14.72 -28.20
N CYS A 94 -3.13 15.66 -27.41
CA CYS A 94 -4.55 15.90 -27.17
C CYS A 94 -4.85 17.41 -27.27
N ASP A 95 -5.31 17.87 -28.44
CA ASP A 95 -5.54 19.30 -28.66
C ASP A 95 -6.63 19.86 -27.74
N SER A 96 -6.39 21.06 -27.17
CA SER A 96 -7.27 21.73 -26.20
C SER A 96 -7.57 20.95 -24.89
N CYS A 97 -6.89 19.84 -24.65
CA CYS A 97 -7.05 19.02 -23.44
C CYS A 97 -6.18 19.55 -22.30
N THR A 98 -6.74 19.88 -21.14
CA THR A 98 -5.98 20.27 -19.94
C THR A 98 -5.87 19.14 -18.92
N VAL A 99 -6.81 18.19 -18.92
CA VAL A 99 -6.79 17.02 -18.04
C VAL A 99 -6.98 15.74 -18.83
N TYR A 100 -6.09 14.76 -18.62
CA TYR A 100 -6.25 13.40 -19.11
C TYR A 100 -6.43 12.44 -17.94
N ILE A 101 -7.45 11.60 -17.98
CA ILE A 101 -7.64 10.51 -17.02
C ILE A 101 -7.71 9.21 -17.80
N GLY A 102 -6.81 8.27 -17.50
CA GLY A 102 -6.82 7.01 -18.22
C GLY A 102 -5.61 6.14 -17.97
N ASN A 103 -5.44 5.20 -18.89
CA ASN A 103 -4.43 4.17 -18.82
C ASN A 103 -3.09 4.65 -19.40
N TRP A 104 -2.01 4.25 -18.74
CA TRP A 104 -0.63 4.58 -19.06
C TRP A 104 0.23 3.32 -19.12
N LYS A 105 1.21 3.33 -20.02
CA LYS A 105 2.21 2.25 -20.11
C LYS A 105 3.56 2.85 -20.44
N ASN A 106 4.52 2.74 -19.52
CA ASN A 106 5.88 3.25 -19.69
C ASN A 106 5.94 4.74 -20.07
N GLY A 107 5.09 5.56 -19.44
CA GLY A 107 5.05 7.01 -19.64
C GLY A 107 4.24 7.50 -20.84
N VAL A 108 3.61 6.61 -21.61
CA VAL A 108 2.72 7.01 -22.73
C VAL A 108 1.28 6.60 -22.47
N LYS A 109 0.32 7.40 -22.95
CA LYS A 109 -1.11 7.08 -22.92
C LYS A 109 -1.36 5.80 -23.74
N SER A 110 -2.15 4.90 -23.18
CA SER A 110 -2.42 3.58 -23.79
C SER A 110 -3.76 3.04 -23.34
N GLY A 111 -4.52 2.33 -24.18
CA GLY A 111 -5.83 1.82 -23.78
C GLY A 111 -6.85 2.94 -23.56
N PHE A 112 -7.88 2.71 -22.75
CA PHE A 112 -8.95 3.69 -22.56
C PHE A 112 -8.50 4.94 -21.76
N GLY A 113 -8.98 6.11 -22.18
CA GLY A 113 -8.84 7.36 -21.43
C GLY A 113 -9.83 8.44 -21.88
N ILE A 114 -9.88 9.50 -21.07
CA ILE A 114 -10.78 10.65 -21.23
C ILE A 114 -9.95 11.93 -21.20
N CYS A 115 -10.22 12.84 -22.13
CA CYS A 115 -9.64 14.17 -22.22
C CYS A 115 -10.69 15.21 -21.87
N TYR A 116 -10.36 16.11 -20.96
CA TYR A 116 -11.20 17.24 -20.57
C TYR A 116 -10.58 18.56 -21.02
N ALA A 117 -11.45 19.46 -21.47
CA ALA A 117 -11.13 20.84 -21.78
C ALA A 117 -10.88 21.67 -20.51
N ASN A 118 -10.39 22.90 -20.69
CA ASN A 118 -10.23 23.85 -19.58
C ASN A 118 -11.53 24.16 -18.83
N ASN A 119 -12.67 24.14 -19.53
CA ASN A 119 -13.98 24.33 -18.89
C ASN A 119 -14.53 23.07 -18.22
N GLY A 120 -13.78 21.97 -18.21
CA GLY A 120 -14.18 20.70 -17.64
C GLY A 120 -14.95 19.78 -18.59
N ASP A 121 -15.36 20.24 -19.77
CA ASP A 121 -16.11 19.41 -20.71
C ASP A 121 -15.26 18.27 -21.26
N ILE A 122 -15.87 17.10 -21.47
CA ILE A 122 -15.20 16.00 -22.16
C ILE A 122 -15.01 16.39 -23.63
N ILE A 123 -13.77 16.37 -24.12
CA ILE A 123 -13.42 16.55 -25.54
C ILE A 123 -13.34 15.20 -26.24
N TYR A 124 -12.83 14.19 -25.53
CA TYR A 124 -12.60 12.86 -26.07
C TYR A 124 -12.75 11.79 -25.00
N GLN A 125 -13.38 10.68 -25.37
CA GLN A 125 -13.46 9.49 -24.55
C GLN A 125 -13.27 8.26 -25.45
N GLY A 126 -12.16 7.55 -25.29
CA GLY A 126 -11.82 6.47 -26.21
C GLY A 126 -10.46 5.83 -25.99
N GLN A 127 -9.98 5.11 -26.99
CA GLN A 127 -8.75 4.34 -26.93
C GLN A 127 -7.54 5.15 -27.39
N PHE A 128 -6.43 4.96 -26.69
CA PHE A 128 -5.11 5.51 -27.00
C PHE A 128 -4.15 4.38 -27.38
N GLU A 129 -3.35 4.61 -28.42
CA GLU A 129 -2.21 3.75 -28.75
C GLU A 129 -1.00 4.63 -29.02
N LYS A 130 0.14 4.29 -28.38
CA LYS A 130 1.40 5.02 -28.52
C LYS A 130 1.21 6.53 -28.36
N ASP A 131 0.52 6.90 -27.28
CA ASP A 131 0.25 8.27 -26.86
C ASP A 131 -0.81 9.04 -27.66
N LYS A 132 -1.43 8.45 -28.69
CA LYS A 132 -2.40 9.15 -29.56
C LYS A 132 -3.79 8.53 -29.50
N PRO A 133 -4.87 9.33 -29.59
CA PRO A 133 -6.21 8.79 -29.78
C PRO A 133 -6.28 8.03 -31.11
N ILE A 134 -6.90 6.85 -31.12
CA ILE A 134 -7.04 6.03 -32.35
C ILE A 134 -8.39 6.26 -33.06
N SER A 135 -9.32 6.92 -32.38
CA SER A 135 -10.63 7.29 -32.92
C SER A 135 -10.68 8.79 -33.23
N GLN A 136 -11.76 9.22 -33.88
CA GLN A 136 -12.00 10.64 -34.16
C GLN A 136 -11.87 11.51 -32.90
N TYR A 137 -11.14 12.62 -33.04
CA TYR A 137 -10.89 13.62 -32.00
C TYR A 137 -11.27 15.01 -32.55
N PRO A 138 -12.11 15.80 -31.85
CA PRO A 138 -12.87 15.45 -30.65
C PRO A 138 -13.93 14.36 -30.91
N SER A 139 -14.49 13.79 -29.84
CA SER A 139 -15.59 12.82 -29.93
C SER A 139 -16.91 13.50 -30.33
N ASN A 140 -17.70 12.90 -31.22
CA ASN A 140 -18.97 13.49 -31.68
C ASN A 140 -20.12 13.31 -30.69
N ASN A 141 -20.09 12.24 -29.88
CA ASN A 141 -21.12 11.89 -28.91
C ASN A 141 -20.49 11.81 -27.54
N ILE A 142 -20.79 12.78 -26.69
CA ILE A 142 -20.20 12.92 -25.38
C ILE A 142 -21.31 13.04 -24.34
N ASP A 143 -21.12 12.39 -23.20
CA ASP A 143 -22.06 12.47 -22.09
C ASP A 143 -21.94 13.85 -21.44
N LEU A 144 -22.86 14.77 -21.79
CA LEU A 144 -22.87 16.15 -21.30
C LEU A 144 -23.17 16.27 -19.80
N GLN A 145 -23.51 15.16 -19.12
CA GLN A 145 -23.72 15.16 -17.68
C GLN A 145 -22.41 14.93 -16.90
N LYS A 146 -21.34 14.55 -17.59
CA LYS A 146 -20.02 14.31 -17.01
C LYS A 146 -19.04 15.41 -17.38
N TYR A 147 -18.27 15.84 -16.39
CA TYR A 147 -17.27 16.89 -16.54
C TYR A 147 -16.18 16.74 -15.49
N PHE A 148 -15.05 17.42 -15.68
CA PHE A 148 -14.01 17.56 -14.68
C PHE A 148 -14.19 18.87 -13.91
N SER A 149 -13.97 18.86 -12.59
CA SER A 149 -14.11 20.07 -11.78
C SER A 149 -12.95 20.25 -10.81
N TYR A 150 -12.63 21.52 -10.59
CA TYR A 150 -11.80 22.01 -9.49
C TYR A 150 -12.73 22.73 -8.50
N PHE A 151 -12.95 22.14 -7.34
CA PHE A 151 -13.84 22.68 -6.32
C PHE A 151 -13.05 23.14 -5.09
N ASP A 152 -13.12 24.45 -4.79
CA ASP A 152 -12.57 25.04 -3.57
C ASP A 152 -13.66 25.07 -2.48
N PHE A 153 -13.41 24.40 -1.36
CA PHE A 153 -14.35 24.37 -0.24
C PHE A 153 -14.34 25.66 0.61
N GLY A 154 -13.43 26.60 0.33
CA GLY A 154 -13.30 27.89 1.03
C GLY A 154 -12.59 27.79 2.39
N ASN A 155 -12.30 26.58 2.87
CA ASN A 155 -11.58 26.28 4.11
C ASN A 155 -10.12 25.86 3.86
N GLY A 156 -9.63 26.00 2.63
CA GLY A 156 -8.28 25.53 2.24
C GLY A 156 -8.23 24.06 1.81
N GLU A 157 -9.37 23.37 1.78
CA GLU A 157 -9.52 22.06 1.15
C GLU A 157 -9.97 22.20 -0.30
N TYR A 158 -9.58 21.24 -1.14
CA TYR A 158 -9.92 21.21 -2.56
C TYR A 158 -10.33 19.80 -3.00
N PHE A 159 -11.25 19.73 -3.95
CA PHE A 159 -11.54 18.52 -4.72
C PHE A 159 -11.18 18.75 -6.18
N LEU A 160 -10.46 17.79 -6.78
CA LEU A 160 -10.21 17.75 -8.20
C LEU A 160 -10.65 16.38 -8.71
N GLY A 161 -11.53 16.32 -9.70
CA GLY A 161 -11.97 15.03 -10.21
C GLY A 161 -13.18 15.06 -11.13
N GLU A 162 -13.60 13.86 -11.49
CA GLU A 162 -14.77 13.61 -12.33
C GLU A 162 -16.07 13.88 -11.55
N MET A 163 -16.98 14.61 -12.18
CA MET A 163 -18.31 14.94 -11.70
C MET A 163 -19.36 14.35 -12.63
N GLU A 164 -20.49 13.94 -12.08
CA GLU A 164 -21.70 13.57 -12.83
C GLU A 164 -22.92 14.13 -12.09
N LYS A 165 -23.79 14.87 -12.81
CA LYS A 165 -25.00 15.49 -12.23
C LYS A 165 -24.70 16.24 -10.91
N GLU A 166 -23.67 17.08 -10.92
CA GLU A 166 -23.25 17.91 -9.77
C GLU A 166 -22.69 17.13 -8.57
N THR A 167 -22.46 15.82 -8.70
CA THR A 167 -21.86 15.00 -7.64
C THR A 167 -20.54 14.39 -8.09
N ALA A 168 -19.58 14.25 -7.17
CA ALA A 168 -18.33 13.56 -7.49
C ALA A 168 -18.62 12.10 -7.89
N ASN A 169 -18.23 11.72 -9.10
CA ASN A 169 -18.48 10.39 -9.66
C ASN A 169 -17.38 10.05 -10.68
N GLY A 170 -16.48 9.15 -10.30
CA GLY A 170 -15.27 8.81 -11.05
C GLY A 170 -14.00 9.02 -10.24
N TYR A 171 -12.87 9.10 -10.91
CA TYR A 171 -11.56 9.28 -10.29
C TYR A 171 -11.39 10.72 -9.79
N GLY A 172 -10.88 10.87 -8.57
CA GLY A 172 -10.66 12.17 -7.97
C GLY A 172 -9.65 12.18 -6.84
N ILE A 173 -9.32 13.39 -6.41
CA ILE A 173 -8.41 13.68 -5.31
C ILE A 173 -9.02 14.74 -4.40
N MET A 174 -8.99 14.45 -3.10
CA MET A 174 -9.22 15.43 -2.04
C MET A 174 -7.87 15.91 -1.52
N VAL A 175 -7.67 17.21 -1.48
CA VAL A 175 -6.52 17.87 -0.86
C VAL A 175 -7.01 18.55 0.41
N TYR A 176 -6.44 18.19 1.55
CA TYR A 176 -6.85 18.69 2.85
C TYR A 176 -6.01 19.90 3.27
N ASP A 177 -6.60 20.76 4.09
CA ASP A 177 -5.97 21.98 4.61
C ASP A 177 -4.67 21.70 5.38
N ASN A 178 -4.55 20.51 5.96
CA ASN A 178 -3.41 20.01 6.70
C ASN A 178 -2.26 19.50 5.80
N GLY A 179 -2.48 19.43 4.48
CA GLY A 179 -1.52 18.94 3.49
C GLY A 179 -1.57 17.42 3.24
N ASP A 180 -2.48 16.71 3.91
CA ASP A 180 -2.84 15.35 3.53
C ASP A 180 -3.59 15.37 2.20
N LEU A 181 -3.63 14.23 1.52
CA LEU A 181 -4.52 14.03 0.38
C LEU A 181 -5.07 12.62 0.34
N CYS A 182 -6.24 12.48 -0.27
CA CYS A 182 -6.88 11.19 -0.53
C CYS A 182 -7.16 11.07 -2.03
N ILE A 183 -6.55 10.09 -2.69
CA ILE A 183 -6.78 9.72 -4.08
C ILE A 183 -7.74 8.53 -4.09
N GLY A 184 -8.73 8.52 -4.98
CA GLY A 184 -9.58 7.35 -5.11
C GLY A 184 -10.70 7.53 -6.12
N TYR A 185 -11.60 6.56 -6.12
CA TYR A 185 -12.81 6.59 -6.91
C TYR A 185 -13.99 7.08 -6.07
N PHE A 186 -14.87 7.87 -6.68
CA PHE A 186 -16.07 8.43 -6.09
C PHE A 186 -17.29 7.89 -6.81
N LYS A 187 -18.38 7.67 -6.08
CA LYS A 187 -19.69 7.30 -6.61
C LYS A 187 -20.74 8.05 -5.82
N GLU A 188 -21.57 8.85 -6.50
CA GLU A 188 -22.65 9.62 -5.88
C GLU A 188 -22.14 10.48 -4.70
N GLY A 189 -21.01 11.16 -4.91
CA GLY A 189 -20.37 12.02 -3.90
C GLY A 189 -19.62 11.28 -2.80
N LYS A 190 -19.67 9.94 -2.73
CA LYS A 190 -18.99 9.14 -1.72
C LYS A 190 -17.75 8.45 -2.27
N ARG A 191 -16.69 8.37 -1.45
CA ARG A 191 -15.51 7.55 -1.74
C ARG A 191 -15.93 6.09 -1.83
N ASN A 192 -15.40 5.36 -2.81
CA ASN A 192 -15.79 3.99 -3.09
C ASN A 192 -14.59 3.18 -3.60
N GLY A 193 -14.39 1.97 -3.07
CA GLY A 193 -13.31 1.09 -3.46
C GLY A 193 -11.93 1.52 -2.95
N ILE A 194 -10.88 1.10 -3.66
CA ILE A 194 -9.50 1.30 -3.21
C ILE A 194 -9.03 2.73 -3.50
N GLY A 195 -8.43 3.36 -2.50
CA GLY A 195 -7.80 4.67 -2.58
C GLY A 195 -6.46 4.72 -1.85
N LEU A 196 -5.77 5.84 -2.00
CA LEU A 196 -4.50 6.15 -1.32
C LEU A 196 -4.68 7.40 -0.47
N TYR A 197 -4.42 7.28 0.82
CA TYR A 197 -4.28 8.41 1.72
C TYR A 197 -2.79 8.72 1.89
N LEU A 198 -2.32 9.88 1.44
CA LEU A 198 -0.95 10.36 1.68
C LEU A 198 -0.98 11.41 2.78
N LEU A 199 -0.31 11.11 3.89
CA LEU A 199 -0.22 12.02 5.02
C LEU A 199 0.83 13.09 4.75
N TYR A 200 0.66 14.28 5.32
CA TYR A 200 1.58 15.42 5.21
C TYR A 200 3.04 15.00 5.44
N ASN A 201 3.29 14.19 6.47
CA ASN A 201 4.61 13.67 6.84
C ASN A 201 5.24 12.66 5.87
N GLY A 202 4.55 12.28 4.78
CA GLY A 202 5.04 11.34 3.77
C GLY A 202 4.70 9.88 4.02
N GLU A 203 4.06 9.55 5.16
CA GLU A 203 3.46 8.24 5.35
C GLU A 203 2.24 8.06 4.44
N TRP A 204 1.90 6.81 4.14
CA TRP A 204 0.77 6.51 3.27
C TRP A 204 0.01 5.28 3.73
N GLU A 205 -1.29 5.28 3.42
CA GLU A 205 -2.19 4.16 3.66
C GLU A 205 -2.99 3.88 2.39
N THR A 206 -3.02 2.62 1.98
CA THR A 206 -3.99 2.14 0.99
C THR A 206 -5.25 1.78 1.74
N ILE A 207 -6.36 2.41 1.39
CA ILE A 207 -7.64 2.28 2.08
C ILE A 207 -8.64 1.67 1.11
N ASN A 208 -9.46 0.73 1.57
CA ASN A 208 -10.62 0.26 0.84
C ASN A 208 -11.89 0.84 1.49
N PHE A 209 -12.66 1.62 0.72
CA PHE A 209 -13.92 2.21 1.15
C PHE A 209 -15.09 1.32 0.74
N GLU A 210 -15.92 0.95 1.72
CA GLU A 210 -17.15 0.19 1.54
C GLU A 210 -18.31 0.98 2.15
N GLY A 211 -18.89 1.88 1.35
CA GLY A 211 -19.88 2.86 1.82
C GLY A 211 -19.23 3.87 2.77
N ASP A 212 -19.77 3.98 3.99
CA ASP A 212 -19.25 4.90 5.01
C ASP A 212 -18.13 4.26 5.88
N ASN A 213 -17.85 2.97 5.68
CA ASN A 213 -16.79 2.25 6.37
C ASN A 213 -15.51 2.21 5.53
N TYR A 214 -14.37 2.02 6.20
CA TYR A 214 -13.11 1.79 5.52
C TYR A 214 -12.20 0.82 6.29
N ASN A 215 -11.31 0.15 5.56
CA ASN A 215 -10.24 -0.64 6.15
C ASN A 215 -8.89 -0.33 5.49
N ILE A 216 -7.83 -0.34 6.29
CA ILE A 216 -6.46 -0.17 5.80
C ILE A 216 -6.01 -1.51 5.20
N VAL A 217 -5.70 -1.49 3.90
CA VAL A 217 -5.19 -2.64 3.13
C VAL A 217 -3.68 -2.76 3.31
N SER A 218 -2.97 -1.64 3.26
CA SER A 218 -1.51 -1.58 3.39
C SER A 218 -1.08 -0.19 3.85
N SER A 219 0.15 -0.07 4.36
CA SER A 219 0.73 1.21 4.75
C SER A 219 2.25 1.24 4.58
N SER A 220 2.81 2.44 4.54
CA SER A 220 4.25 2.69 4.57
C SER A 220 4.93 2.03 5.78
N ILE A 221 4.27 2.00 6.94
CA ILE A 221 4.76 1.32 8.15
C ILE A 221 4.82 -0.19 7.93
N ASN A 222 3.72 -0.79 7.44
CA ASN A 222 3.68 -2.22 7.13
C ASN A 222 4.80 -2.60 6.14
N TYR A 223 4.94 -1.80 5.09
CA TYR A 223 5.95 -2.00 4.06
C TYR A 223 7.39 -1.92 4.61
N ARG A 224 7.72 -0.91 5.44
CA ARG A 224 9.04 -0.81 6.09
C ARG A 224 9.35 -2.01 6.97
N ASN A 225 8.37 -2.48 7.74
CA ASN A 225 8.53 -3.66 8.60
C ASN A 225 8.82 -4.93 7.77
N ILE A 226 8.11 -5.12 6.65
CA ILE A 226 8.34 -6.25 5.74
C ILE A 226 9.75 -6.20 5.14
N ASP A 227 10.19 -5.04 4.65
CA ASP A 227 11.53 -4.92 4.06
C ASP A 227 12.65 -5.08 5.10
N ALA A 228 12.47 -4.56 6.32
CA ALA A 228 13.41 -4.73 7.42
C ALA A 228 13.55 -6.23 7.79
N ASN A 229 12.43 -6.93 7.95
CA ASN A 229 12.43 -8.37 8.23
C ASN A 229 13.08 -9.18 7.11
N ARG A 230 12.79 -8.85 5.84
CA ARG A 230 13.41 -9.50 4.68
C ARG A 230 14.94 -9.31 4.68
N LYS A 231 15.42 -8.09 4.95
CA LYS A 231 16.86 -7.79 5.04
C LYS A 231 17.52 -8.53 6.19
N ALA A 232 16.88 -8.58 7.36
CA ALA A 232 17.38 -9.30 8.53
C ALA A 232 17.49 -10.81 8.23
N ASN A 233 16.48 -11.40 7.62
CA ASN A 233 16.48 -12.82 7.24
C ASN A 233 17.59 -13.13 6.23
N ILE A 234 17.76 -12.32 5.18
CA ILE A 234 18.85 -12.51 4.21
C ILE A 234 20.22 -12.42 4.90
N LYS A 235 20.42 -11.43 5.78
CA LYS A 235 21.67 -11.29 6.54
C LYS A 235 21.94 -12.52 7.42
N SER A 236 20.90 -13.03 8.09
CA SER A 236 20.99 -14.23 8.93
C SER A 236 21.37 -15.46 8.10
N SER A 237 20.66 -15.73 7.00
CA SER A 237 20.96 -16.87 6.12
C SER A 237 22.35 -16.78 5.51
N LEU A 238 22.79 -15.57 5.13
CA LEU A 238 24.14 -15.37 4.61
C LEU A 238 25.21 -15.61 5.69
N SER A 239 24.98 -15.14 6.91
CA SER A 239 25.89 -15.39 8.04
C SER A 239 25.99 -16.89 8.37
N GLU A 240 24.88 -17.61 8.29
CA GLU A 240 24.84 -19.06 8.51
C GLU A 240 25.63 -19.80 7.42
N ALA A 241 25.42 -19.45 6.15
CA ALA A 241 26.19 -19.99 5.03
C ALA A 241 27.70 -19.75 5.19
N PHE A 242 28.12 -18.54 5.57
CA PHE A 242 29.53 -18.24 5.87
C PHE A 242 30.07 -19.05 7.04
N GLY A 243 29.25 -19.34 8.06
CA GLY A 243 29.61 -20.25 9.15
C GLY A 243 29.94 -21.65 8.64
N TYR A 244 29.09 -22.22 7.79
CA TYR A 244 29.36 -23.53 7.17
C TYR A 244 30.61 -23.52 6.29
N PHE A 245 30.81 -22.46 5.48
CA PHE A 245 32.02 -22.33 4.67
C PHE A 245 33.30 -22.28 5.53
N ALA A 246 33.28 -21.53 6.63
CA ALA A 246 34.42 -21.44 7.55
C ALA A 246 34.72 -22.80 8.22
N GLN A 247 33.67 -23.55 8.60
CA GLN A 247 33.83 -24.90 9.15
C GLN A 247 34.47 -25.86 8.15
N ALA A 248 33.97 -25.89 6.91
CA ALA A 248 34.53 -26.74 5.85
C ALA A 248 35.98 -26.36 5.50
N ALA A 249 36.30 -25.06 5.46
CA ALA A 249 37.66 -24.58 5.25
C ALA A 249 38.62 -25.04 6.37
N ASN A 250 38.19 -24.93 7.64
CA ASN A 250 38.97 -25.39 8.78
C ASN A 250 39.23 -26.89 8.74
N GLN A 251 38.22 -27.70 8.40
CA GLN A 251 38.38 -29.15 8.22
C GLN A 251 39.39 -29.47 7.11
N THR A 252 39.32 -28.75 5.99
CA THR A 252 40.26 -28.95 4.87
C THR A 252 41.71 -28.63 5.26
N VAL A 253 41.92 -27.57 6.04
CA VAL A 253 43.25 -27.22 6.57
C VAL A 253 43.76 -28.30 7.54
N GLN A 254 42.89 -28.82 8.42
CA GLN A 254 43.24 -29.92 9.32
C GLN A 254 43.69 -31.16 8.53
N ILE A 255 42.88 -31.60 7.54
CA ILE A 255 43.23 -32.74 6.67
C ILE A 255 44.55 -32.49 5.94
N ALA A 256 44.75 -31.30 5.37
CA ALA A 256 46.00 -30.96 4.68
C ALA A 256 47.22 -31.00 5.61
N SER A 257 47.07 -30.54 6.86
CA SER A 257 48.13 -30.59 7.87
C SER A 257 48.46 -32.03 8.29
N GLU A 258 47.46 -32.90 8.44
CA GLU A 258 47.63 -34.32 8.72
C GLU A 258 48.33 -35.05 7.56
N VAL A 259 47.96 -34.76 6.31
CA VAL A 259 48.62 -35.33 5.13
C VAL A 259 50.09 -34.88 5.04
N GLN A 260 50.41 -33.64 5.44
CA GLN A 260 51.79 -33.14 5.46
C GLN A 260 52.64 -33.78 6.56
N SER A 261 52.09 -33.99 7.76
CA SER A 261 52.82 -34.65 8.86
C SER A 261 53.10 -36.12 8.56
N ILE A 262 52.15 -36.82 7.94
CA ILE A 262 52.34 -38.19 7.43
C ILE A 262 53.48 -38.24 6.39
N LYS A 263 53.53 -37.28 5.45
CA LYS A 263 54.61 -37.20 4.44
C LYS A 263 55.99 -36.88 5.03
N LYS A 264 56.06 -36.25 6.21
CA LYS A 264 57.32 -35.93 6.91
C LYS A 264 57.78 -37.03 7.88
N GLY A 265 57.04 -38.13 8.02
CA GLY A 265 57.41 -39.26 8.87
C GLY A 265 57.20 -39.02 10.37
N GLU A 266 56.50 -37.95 10.75
CA GLU A 266 56.12 -37.70 12.14
C GLU A 266 54.82 -38.45 12.46
N LYS A 267 54.78 -39.17 13.60
CA LYS A 267 53.59 -39.93 14.02
C LYS A 267 52.39 -38.99 14.24
N PRO A 268 51.16 -39.38 13.87
CA PRO A 268 50.00 -38.51 14.01
C PRO A 268 49.75 -38.19 15.49
N PHE A 269 49.48 -36.93 15.79
CA PHE A 269 49.10 -36.48 17.13
C PHE A 269 47.70 -37.02 17.45
N SER A 270 47.62 -38.04 18.31
CA SER A 270 46.35 -38.58 18.78
C SER A 270 45.72 -37.63 19.80
N ASN A 271 44.58 -37.04 19.47
CA ASN A 271 43.62 -36.62 20.49
C ASN A 271 42.24 -37.20 20.16
N THR A 272 41.87 -38.21 20.93
CA THR A 272 40.56 -38.86 20.97
C THR A 272 39.51 -37.97 21.62
N SER A 273 38.50 -37.57 20.84
CA SER A 273 37.08 -37.35 21.20
C SER A 273 36.44 -36.62 20.00
N SER A 274 35.42 -37.09 19.28
CA SER A 274 34.26 -37.92 19.62
C SER A 274 33.54 -38.36 18.34
N ASN A 275 33.13 -39.63 18.29
CA ASN A 275 32.16 -40.31 17.42
C ASN A 275 31.59 -39.59 16.19
N VAL A 276 32.02 -40.06 15.02
CA VAL A 276 31.30 -39.97 13.75
C VAL A 276 30.36 -41.18 13.65
N ASN A 277 29.06 -40.94 13.48
CA ASN A 277 28.13 -41.92 12.91
C ASN A 277 27.55 -41.33 11.63
N ILE A 278 28.04 -41.81 10.49
CA ILE A 278 27.37 -41.73 9.20
C ILE A 278 27.08 -43.19 8.85
N SER A 279 25.82 -43.61 8.95
CA SER A 279 25.37 -44.86 8.33
C SER A 279 24.26 -44.56 7.35
N GLU A 280 24.46 -45.11 6.15
CA GLU A 280 23.69 -44.99 4.94
C GLU A 280 22.28 -45.57 5.05
N ASN A 281 21.46 -45.13 4.12
CA ASN A 281 20.07 -45.47 3.93
C ASN A 281 19.91 -46.83 3.19
N THR A 282 18.72 -47.43 3.31
CA THR A 282 18.07 -48.47 2.48
C THR A 282 18.17 -49.95 2.93
N ASN A 283 17.08 -50.51 3.51
CA ASN A 283 15.97 -51.17 2.78
C ASN A 283 15.01 -51.94 3.72
N LEU A 284 13.70 -51.79 3.44
CA LEU A 284 12.57 -52.77 3.38
C LEU A 284 12.69 -54.07 4.21
N SER A 285 11.67 -54.62 4.90
CA SER A 285 10.22 -54.38 5.03
C SER A 285 9.68 -55.34 6.14
N ASP A 286 8.44 -55.06 6.58
CA ASP A 286 7.46 -55.96 7.21
C ASP A 286 7.69 -56.53 8.62
N ASP A 287 6.93 -56.03 9.61
CA ASP A 287 5.69 -56.65 10.11
C ASP A 287 5.38 -56.33 11.59
N ASN A 288 4.20 -55.72 11.76
CA ASN A 288 3.17 -55.97 12.79
C ASN A 288 3.36 -55.70 14.30
N ILE A 289 2.51 -54.75 14.76
CA ILE A 289 1.58 -54.84 15.92
C ILE A 289 2.17 -54.56 17.33
N SER A 290 1.98 -53.31 17.79
CA SER A 290 1.00 -52.90 18.84
C SER A 290 1.48 -51.86 19.88
N LYS A 291 0.64 -50.81 19.99
CA LYS A 291 0.23 -50.02 21.16
C LYS A 291 1.22 -49.08 21.90
N GLU A 292 0.86 -47.79 21.72
CA GLU A 292 0.82 -46.65 22.66
C GLU A 292 2.08 -45.81 22.99
N LYS A 293 1.97 -44.52 22.56
CA LYS A 293 2.37 -43.23 23.18
C LYS A 293 3.86 -43.01 23.50
N LYS A 294 4.54 -41.95 23.06
CA LYS A 294 4.21 -40.51 23.11
C LYS A 294 5.25 -39.67 22.31
N SER A 295 4.85 -38.46 21.90
CA SER A 295 5.68 -37.25 21.62
C SER A 295 6.43 -37.18 20.28
N SER A 296 5.90 -36.39 19.32
CA SER A 296 6.37 -35.05 18.90
C SER A 296 7.78 -35.05 18.30
N THR A 297 8.05 -34.62 17.05
CA THR A 297 7.55 -33.40 16.39
C THR A 297 7.95 -33.46 14.90
N VAL A 298 7.03 -33.11 14.00
CA VAL A 298 7.25 -32.90 12.55
C VAL A 298 7.23 -31.37 12.29
N PRO A 299 8.04 -30.83 11.37
CA PRO A 299 8.49 -29.43 11.38
C PRO A 299 7.44 -28.40 10.92
N TYR A 300 7.43 -27.25 11.60
CA TYR A 300 6.56 -26.10 11.36
C TYR A 300 7.05 -25.28 10.14
N SER A 301 6.17 -25.01 9.18
CA SER A 301 6.50 -24.28 7.94
C SER A 301 6.40 -22.75 8.08
N ILE A 302 7.31 -22.04 7.42
CA ILE A 302 7.56 -20.58 7.49
C ILE A 302 6.34 -19.71 7.11
N SER A 303 5.33 -20.26 6.42
CA SER A 303 4.08 -19.56 6.06
C SER A 303 3.18 -19.27 7.27
N ALA A 304 3.31 -20.02 8.37
CA ALA A 304 2.49 -19.83 9.57
C ALA A 304 2.85 -18.54 10.34
N ASN A 305 4.13 -18.17 10.42
CA ASN A 305 4.57 -16.98 11.16
C ASN A 305 4.20 -15.65 10.46
N GLN A 306 4.17 -15.62 9.11
CA GLN A 306 3.75 -14.45 8.34
C GLN A 306 2.24 -14.17 8.47
N ASN A 307 1.44 -15.24 8.56
CA ASN A 307 0.01 -15.15 8.81
C ASN A 307 -0.30 -14.66 10.24
N LYS A 308 0.48 -15.09 11.24
CA LYS A 308 0.29 -14.72 12.65
C LYS A 308 0.50 -13.23 12.90
N ASN A 309 1.52 -12.64 12.29
CA ASN A 309 1.80 -11.21 12.41
C ASN A 309 0.70 -10.34 11.78
N THR A 310 0.16 -10.77 10.64
CA THR A 310 -0.95 -10.07 9.98
C THR A 310 -2.20 -10.13 10.84
N ASP A 311 -2.56 -11.32 11.33
CA ASP A 311 -3.70 -11.50 12.22
C ASP A 311 -3.55 -10.72 13.54
N SER A 312 -2.34 -10.64 14.11
CA SER A 312 -2.05 -9.86 15.32
C SER A 312 -2.26 -8.36 15.12
N ARG A 313 -1.94 -7.81 13.94
CA ARG A 313 -2.26 -6.41 13.62
C ARG A 313 -3.75 -6.18 13.44
N THR A 314 -4.44 -7.08 12.73
CA THR A 314 -5.89 -7.03 12.58
C THR A 314 -6.58 -7.05 13.94
N TYR A 315 -6.12 -7.90 14.86
CA TYR A 315 -6.60 -7.93 16.23
C TYR A 315 -6.36 -6.59 16.95
N ALA A 316 -5.15 -6.03 16.88
CA ALA A 316 -4.81 -4.75 17.53
C ALA A 316 -5.66 -3.58 17.00
N ASN A 317 -6.06 -3.62 15.73
CA ASN A 317 -6.96 -2.61 15.15
C ASN A 317 -8.36 -2.66 15.78
N TYR A 318 -8.96 -3.85 15.89
CA TYR A 318 -10.24 -4.02 16.58
C TYR A 318 -10.15 -3.64 18.06
N ASP A 319 -9.06 -4.00 18.72
CA ASP A 319 -8.78 -3.59 20.09
C ASP A 319 -8.70 -2.06 20.25
N GLY A 320 -8.07 -1.37 19.30
CA GLY A 320 -8.02 0.08 19.26
C GLY A 320 -9.39 0.73 19.02
N MET A 321 -10.24 0.13 18.17
CA MET A 321 -11.62 0.59 17.96
C MET A 321 -12.46 0.44 19.23
N LEU A 322 -12.37 -0.71 19.90
CA LEU A 322 -13.05 -0.95 21.18
C LEU A 322 -12.52 -0.03 22.29
N SER A 323 -11.21 0.20 22.36
CA SER A 323 -10.60 1.16 23.29
C SER A 323 -11.17 2.57 23.10
N LYS A 324 -11.30 3.02 21.85
CA LYS A 324 -11.90 4.32 21.51
C LYS A 324 -13.39 4.38 21.87
N MET A 325 -14.12 3.28 21.72
CA MET A 325 -15.55 3.17 22.08
C MET A 325 -15.75 3.14 23.61
N ARG A 326 -14.84 2.50 24.34
CA ARG A 326 -14.90 2.34 25.79
C ARG A 326 -14.43 3.58 26.56
N TYR A 327 -13.30 4.15 26.15
CA TYR A 327 -12.59 5.22 26.88
C TYR A 327 -12.44 6.52 26.10
N GLY A 328 -12.63 6.48 24.78
CA GLY A 328 -12.42 7.62 23.89
C GLY A 328 -13.71 8.32 23.48
N ASN A 329 -13.59 9.18 22.46
CA ASN A 329 -14.67 10.01 21.93
C ASN A 329 -15.45 9.33 20.79
N MET A 330 -15.40 8.00 20.67
CA MET A 330 -16.21 7.26 19.69
C MET A 330 -17.60 6.99 20.27
N GLU A 331 -18.64 7.17 19.45
CA GLU A 331 -20.03 6.85 19.82
C GLU A 331 -20.18 5.35 20.15
N TYR A 332 -20.95 5.04 21.19
CA TYR A 332 -21.18 3.66 21.61
C TYR A 332 -22.17 2.97 20.65
N ASP A 333 -21.74 1.85 20.07
CA ASP A 333 -22.56 1.00 19.21
C ASP A 333 -22.39 -0.46 19.66
N ASP A 334 -23.43 -1.02 20.29
CA ASP A 334 -23.39 -2.37 20.85
C ASP A 334 -23.28 -3.46 19.76
N ALA A 335 -23.82 -3.22 18.57
CA ALA A 335 -23.72 -4.17 17.47
C ALA A 335 -22.29 -4.24 16.94
N LYS A 336 -21.66 -3.07 16.71
CA LYS A 336 -20.24 -3.00 16.31
C LYS A 336 -19.30 -3.52 17.38
N ARG A 337 -19.58 -3.25 18.67
CA ARG A 337 -18.83 -3.82 19.79
C ARG A 337 -18.80 -5.35 19.69
N LYS A 338 -19.97 -5.97 19.60
CA LYS A 338 -20.11 -7.45 19.49
C LYS A 338 -19.43 -7.98 18.23
N GLU A 339 -19.53 -7.28 17.11
CA GLU A 339 -18.86 -7.65 15.86
C GLU A 339 -17.33 -7.66 16.01
N TYR A 340 -16.73 -6.60 16.53
CA TYR A 340 -15.29 -6.50 16.74
C TYR A 340 -14.79 -7.56 17.72
N GLN A 341 -15.50 -7.79 18.82
CA GLN A 341 -15.18 -8.84 19.78
C GLN A 341 -15.24 -10.24 19.15
N SER A 342 -16.26 -10.51 18.33
CA SER A 342 -16.37 -11.78 17.60
C SER A 342 -15.20 -11.99 16.65
N LYS A 343 -14.80 -10.96 15.91
CA LYS A 343 -13.65 -11.00 14.98
C LYS A 343 -12.32 -11.18 15.73
N MET A 344 -12.13 -10.50 16.86
CA MET A 344 -10.96 -10.68 17.73
C MET A 344 -10.87 -12.11 18.27
N ARG A 345 -11.98 -12.64 18.79
CA ARG A 345 -12.07 -14.02 19.29
C ARG A 345 -11.78 -15.06 18.22
N ALA A 346 -12.33 -14.89 17.02
CA ALA A 346 -12.08 -15.79 15.90
C ALA A 346 -10.59 -15.84 15.51
N LEU A 347 -9.90 -14.70 15.53
CA LEU A 347 -8.45 -14.64 15.27
C LEU A 347 -7.66 -15.31 16.40
N ARG A 348 -8.01 -15.05 17.66
CA ARG A 348 -7.33 -15.67 18.80
C ARG A 348 -7.52 -17.18 18.82
N GLU A 349 -8.75 -17.68 18.70
CA GLU A 349 -9.07 -19.11 18.65
C GLU A 349 -8.40 -19.83 17.47
N LYS A 350 -8.30 -19.17 16.31
CA LYS A 350 -7.60 -19.70 15.13
C LYS A 350 -6.14 -20.05 15.45
N TRP A 351 -5.46 -19.27 16.28
CA TRP A 351 -4.07 -19.50 16.66
C TRP A 351 -3.92 -20.40 17.89
N GLU A 352 -4.80 -20.26 18.89
CA GLU A 352 -4.82 -21.16 20.06
C GLU A 352 -5.06 -22.63 19.65
N LYS A 353 -5.96 -22.89 18.69
CA LYS A 353 -6.19 -24.23 18.12
C LYS A 353 -4.95 -24.84 17.45
N ARG A 354 -3.98 -24.01 17.07
CA ARG A 354 -2.70 -24.43 16.48
C ARG A 354 -1.58 -24.57 17.52
N GLY A 355 -1.90 -24.47 18.81
CA GLY A 355 -0.94 -24.51 19.91
C GLY A 355 -0.13 -23.22 20.06
N GLU A 356 -0.52 -22.15 19.38
CA GLU A 356 0.23 -20.90 19.34
C GLU A 356 -0.35 -19.89 20.33
N ARG A 357 0.51 -19.26 21.15
CA ARG A 357 0.10 -18.13 22.00
C ARG A 357 -0.27 -16.94 21.12
N PHE A 358 -1.41 -16.31 21.42
CA PHE A 358 -1.93 -15.13 20.74
C PHE A 358 -2.40 -14.09 21.77
N GLN A 359 -2.39 -12.82 21.42
CA GLN A 359 -2.72 -11.73 22.34
C GLN A 359 -4.21 -11.76 22.73
N HIS A 360 -4.50 -11.39 23.97
CA HIS A 360 -5.86 -11.26 24.50
C HIS A 360 -5.97 -9.92 25.25
N SER A 361 -6.80 -9.01 24.72
CA SER A 361 -7.07 -7.70 25.32
C SER A 361 -8.34 -7.75 26.18
N GLU A 362 -8.35 -7.00 27.28
CA GLU A 362 -9.54 -6.81 28.13
C GLU A 362 -10.74 -6.24 27.37
N ASN A 363 -10.52 -5.57 26.24
CA ASN A 363 -11.61 -5.06 25.41
C ASN A 363 -12.35 -6.17 24.65
N GLU A 364 -11.72 -7.33 24.40
CA GLU A 364 -12.37 -8.50 23.80
C GLU A 364 -13.54 -8.99 24.67
N ASP A 365 -13.41 -8.87 25.99
CA ASP A 365 -14.38 -9.33 26.99
C ASP A 365 -15.21 -8.19 27.61
N TRP A 366 -15.03 -6.96 27.16
CA TRP A 366 -15.75 -5.80 27.69
C TRP A 366 -17.26 -5.91 27.42
N LEU A 367 -18.08 -5.83 28.47
CA LEU A 367 -19.53 -6.10 28.38
C LEU A 367 -20.40 -4.98 27.78
N GLY A 368 -19.82 -3.80 27.52
CA GLY A 368 -20.56 -2.61 27.06
C GLY A 368 -20.66 -1.53 28.13
N LYS A 369 -21.42 -0.46 27.84
CA LYS A 369 -21.77 0.59 28.80
C LYS A 369 -23.07 0.30 29.51
#